data_AF-A0A2X3K4I8-F1
#
_entry.id   AF-A0A2X3K4I8-F1
#
_cell.length_a   1.000
_cell.length_b   1.000
_cell.length_c   1.000
_cell.angle_alpha   90.00
_cell.angle_beta   90.00
_cell.angle_gamma   90.00
#
_symmetry.space_group_name_H-M   'P 1'
#
loop_
_entity.id
_entity.type
_entity.pdbx_description
1 polymer ?
#
loop_
_entity_poly.entity_id
_entity_poly.type
_entity_poly.pdbx_seq_one_letter_code
_entity_poly.pdbx_strand_id
1 'polypeptide(L)'
;MKNRLFFLPGMIAKREAQIEQQLRELTLLPLNIKHMSVKAFLQTGAPRGAALIIAPYTMPLPLFSPPLIYTDLTLTTHQQEQIRKMLESA
;
A
#
# COMPACT_ATOMS: atom_id res chain seq x y z
N MET A 1 4.60 -18.15 -7.91
CA MET A 1 4.95 -16.71 -8.09
C MET A 1 4.08 -15.91 -7.15
N LYS A 2 4.64 -15.31 -6.09
CA LYS A 2 3.84 -14.57 -5.10
C LYS A 2 3.60 -13.14 -5.59
N ASN A 3 2.40 -12.90 -6.16
CA ASN A 3 1.93 -11.57 -6.49
C ASN A 3 1.70 -10.78 -5.20
N ARG A 4 2.54 -9.77 -4.92
CA ARG A 4 2.40 -8.95 -3.71
C ARG A 4 1.47 -7.78 -3.99
N LEU A 5 0.34 -7.80 -3.30
CA LEU A 5 -0.75 -6.86 -3.51
C LEU A 5 -0.62 -5.66 -2.56
N PHE A 6 -0.47 -4.47 -3.14
CA PHE A 6 -0.57 -3.19 -2.43
C PHE A 6 -1.97 -2.61 -2.58
N PHE A 7 -2.42 -1.96 -1.52
CA PHE A 7 -3.68 -1.22 -1.52
C PHE A 7 -3.43 0.27 -1.28
N LEU A 8 -3.88 1.11 -2.21
CA LEU A 8 -3.94 2.56 -2.08
C LEU A 8 -5.42 2.98 -1.97
N PRO A 9 -5.86 3.49 -0.80
CA PRO A 9 -7.19 4.01 -0.66
C PRO A 9 -7.31 5.31 -1.46
N GLY A 10 -8.23 5.31 -2.44
CA GLY A 10 -8.38 6.38 -3.42
C GLY A 10 -9.04 7.64 -2.83
N MET A 11 -8.28 8.74 -2.72
CA MET A 11 -8.80 10.10 -2.48
C MET A 11 -8.03 11.18 -3.26
N ILE A 12 -6.71 11.04 -3.47
CA ILE A 12 -5.89 12.06 -4.15
C ILE A 12 -5.00 11.38 -5.20
N ALA A 13 -5.51 11.28 -6.43
CA ALA A 13 -4.89 10.55 -7.53
C ALA A 13 -3.41 10.93 -7.78
N LYS A 14 -3.05 12.22 -7.64
CA LYS A 14 -1.67 12.67 -7.84
C LYS A 14 -0.70 12.12 -6.78
N ARG A 15 -1.13 12.06 -5.53
CA ARG A 15 -0.29 11.55 -4.42
C ARG A 15 -0.15 10.04 -4.51
N GLU A 16 -1.24 9.35 -4.81
CA GLU A 16 -1.25 7.90 -5.02
C GLU A 16 -0.34 7.50 -6.18
N ALA A 17 -0.40 8.22 -7.31
CA ALA A 17 0.50 7.97 -8.44
C ALA A 17 1.98 8.18 -8.07
N GLN A 18 2.30 9.20 -7.28
CA GLN A 18 3.67 9.47 -6.82
C GLN A 18 4.17 8.38 -5.88
N ILE A 19 3.33 7.89 -4.97
CA ILE A 19 3.67 6.78 -4.06
C ILE A 19 3.82 5.48 -4.84
N GLU A 20 2.91 5.20 -5.78
CA GLU A 20 2.98 4.04 -6.66
C GLU A 20 4.29 4.03 -7.45
N GLN A 21 4.69 5.18 -8.02
CA GLN A 21 5.95 5.30 -8.73
C GLN A 21 7.15 4.96 -7.83
N GLN A 22 7.21 5.54 -6.62
CA GLN A 22 8.26 5.23 -5.66
C GLN A 22 8.30 3.73 -5.32
N LEU A 23 7.14 3.09 -5.12
CA LEU A 23 7.07 1.64 -4.84
C LEU A 23 7.64 0.80 -5.98
N ARG A 24 7.33 1.16 -7.22
CA ARG A 24 7.85 0.48 -8.42
C ARG A 24 9.36 0.66 -8.56
N GLU A 25 9.91 1.78 -8.11
CA GLU A 25 11.35 2.03 -8.08
C GLU A 25 12.05 1.29 -6.93
N LEU A 26 11.34 0.97 -5.84
CA LEU A 26 11.93 0.27 -4.69
C LEU A 26 12.31 -1.18 -4.95
N THR A 27 11.72 -1.81 -5.97
CA THR A 27 11.92 -3.24 -6.26
C THR A 27 11.78 -3.52 -7.74
N LEU A 28 12.65 -4.40 -8.26
CA LEU A 28 12.56 -4.90 -9.64
C LEU A 28 11.50 -6.00 -9.79
N LEU A 29 10.87 -6.44 -8.69
CA LEU A 29 9.88 -7.50 -8.70
C LEU A 29 8.52 -6.95 -9.13
N PRO A 30 7.71 -7.73 -9.88
CA PRO A 30 6.40 -7.28 -10.31
C PRO A 30 5.50 -6.99 -9.11
N LEU A 31 5.08 -5.73 -8.99
CA LEU A 31 4.13 -5.29 -7.96
C LEU A 31 2.70 -5.32 -8.52
N ASN A 32 1.81 -5.99 -7.79
CA ASN A 32 0.38 -5.91 -8.05
C ASN A 32 -0.18 -4.80 -7.16
N ILE A 33 -0.66 -3.71 -7.75
CA ILE A 33 -1.19 -2.56 -6.99
C ILE A 33 -2.66 -2.47 -7.32
N LYS A 34 -3.53 -2.57 -6.31
CA LYS A 34 -4.97 -2.35 -6.47
C LYS A 34 -5.36 -1.04 -5.80
N HIS A 35 -6.11 -0.26 -6.57
CA HIS A 35 -6.77 0.95 -6.11
C HIS A 35 -8.21 0.60 -5.73
N MET A 36 -8.65 1.07 -4.57
CA MET A 36 -10.03 0.92 -4.10
C MET A 36 -10.37 2.14 -3.25
N SER A 37 -11.63 2.59 -3.27
CA SER A 37 -12.03 3.75 -2.46
C SER A 37 -11.95 3.47 -0.96
N VAL A 38 -11.71 4.51 -0.14
CA VAL A 38 -11.79 4.39 1.33
C VAL A 38 -13.13 3.79 1.74
N LYS A 39 -14.23 4.23 1.13
CA LYS A 39 -15.57 3.73 1.44
C LYS A 39 -15.66 2.21 1.24
N ALA A 40 -15.18 1.69 0.12
CA ALA A 40 -15.17 0.25 -0.13
C ALA A 40 -14.25 -0.47 0.87
N PHE A 41 -13.07 0.08 1.15
CA PHE A 41 -12.15 -0.49 2.13
C PHE A 41 -12.75 -0.59 3.54
N LEU A 42 -13.45 0.44 4.01
CA LEU A 42 -14.09 0.41 5.33
C LEU A 42 -15.27 -0.57 5.39
N GLN A 43 -15.95 -0.81 4.26
CA GLN A 43 -17.08 -1.73 4.19
C GLN A 43 -16.65 -3.19 4.05
N THR A 44 -15.66 -3.47 3.20
CA THR A 44 -15.29 -4.84 2.80
C THR A 44 -13.92 -5.27 3.31
N GLY A 45 -13.15 -4.36 3.90
CA GLY A 45 -11.75 -4.58 4.27
C GLY A 45 -10.81 -4.56 3.06
N ALA A 46 -9.54 -4.91 3.32
CA ALA A 46 -8.54 -5.05 2.27
C ALA A 46 -8.88 -6.21 1.34
N PRO A 47 -8.54 -6.12 0.04
CA PRO A 47 -8.73 -7.25 -0.87
C PRO A 47 -7.96 -8.49 -0.38
N ARG A 48 -8.52 -9.68 -0.62
CA ARG A 48 -7.83 -10.94 -0.28
C ARG A 48 -6.45 -11.00 -0.92
N GLY A 49 -5.44 -11.39 -0.12
CA GLY A 49 -4.05 -11.45 -0.54
C GLY A 49 -3.32 -10.11 -0.51
N ALA A 50 -3.94 -9.03 -0.03
CA ALA A 50 -3.24 -7.77 0.25
C ALA A 50 -2.18 -8.00 1.32
N ALA A 51 -0.92 -7.73 0.97
CA ALA A 51 0.22 -7.90 1.86
C ALA A 51 0.51 -6.62 2.66
N LEU A 52 0.15 -5.46 2.11
CA LEU A 52 0.42 -4.15 2.69
C LEU A 52 -0.59 -3.12 2.19
N ILE A 53 -1.00 -2.23 3.07
CA ILE A 53 -1.78 -1.03 2.75
C ILE A 53 -0.84 0.18 2.85
N ILE A 54 -0.93 1.09 1.89
CA ILE A 54 -0.24 2.37 1.94
C ILE A 54 -1.29 3.46 1.80
N ALA A 55 -1.29 4.44 2.69
CA ALA A 55 -2.28 5.51 2.66
C ALA A 55 -1.61 6.88 2.84
N PRO A 56 -1.93 7.89 1.99
CA PRO A 56 -1.41 9.24 2.13
C PRO A 56 -2.11 10.12 3.16
N TYR A 57 -2.98 9.54 3.98
CA TYR A 57 -3.75 10.23 4.99
C TYR A 57 -4.23 9.21 6.04
N THR A 58 -4.60 9.72 7.21
CA THR A 58 -5.16 8.90 8.29
C THR A 58 -6.56 8.41 7.92
N MET A 59 -6.85 7.14 8.22
CA MET A 59 -8.18 6.57 8.03
C MET A 59 -8.47 5.56 9.14
N PRO A 60 -9.75 5.33 9.50
CA PRO A 60 -10.09 4.26 10.42
C PRO A 60 -9.68 2.91 9.82
N LEU A 61 -9.09 2.05 10.65
CA LEU A 61 -8.74 0.69 10.26
C LEU A 61 -9.89 -0.26 10.62
N PRO A 62 -10.28 -1.19 9.72
CA PRO A 62 -11.16 -2.27 10.09
C PRO A 62 -10.48 -3.16 11.15
N LEU A 63 -11.27 -3.92 11.90
CA LEU A 63 -10.78 -4.78 12.99
C LEU A 63 -9.68 -5.75 12.55
N PHE A 64 -9.72 -6.20 11.28
CA PHE A 64 -8.67 -6.98 10.65
C PHE A 64 -8.18 -6.27 9.41
N SER A 65 -6.92 -5.83 9.43
CA SER A 65 -6.25 -5.24 8.27
C SER A 65 -4.83 -5.79 8.14
N PRO A 66 -4.32 -5.96 6.90
CA PRO A 66 -2.88 -6.05 6.67
C PRO A 66 -2.14 -4.85 7.28
N PRO A 67 -0.81 -4.93 7.45
CA PRO A 67 -0.02 -3.81 7.92
C PRO A 67 -0.29 -2.56 7.07
N LEU A 68 -0.39 -1.41 7.73
CA LEU A 68 -0.64 -0.12 7.11
C LEU A 68 0.57 0.79 7.31
N ILE A 69 1.03 1.41 6.23
CA ILE A 69 2.04 2.47 6.25
C ILE A 69 1.39 3.79 5.83
N TYR A 70 1.48 4.77 6.70
CA TYR A 70 1.08 6.14 6.40
C TYR A 70 2.24 6.92 5.79
N THR A 71 2.04 7.52 4.63
CA THR A 71 3.08 8.31 3.94
C THR A 71 2.47 9.46 3.17
N ASP A 72 2.76 10.70 3.55
CA ASP A 72 2.10 11.88 3.00
C ASP A 72 2.39 12.08 1.49
N LEU A 73 3.67 12.09 1.13
CA LEU A 73 4.14 12.34 -0.24
C LEU A 73 5.33 11.44 -0.64
N THR A 74 6.27 11.26 0.28
CA THR A 74 7.52 10.52 0.02
C THR A 74 7.69 9.43 1.06
N LEU A 75 7.97 8.22 0.59
CA LEU A 75 8.34 7.11 1.46
C LEU A 75 9.68 7.43 2.13
N THR A 76 9.70 7.50 3.46
CA THR A 76 10.95 7.73 4.19
C THR A 76 11.88 6.53 4.06
N THR A 77 13.20 6.72 4.24
CA THR A 77 14.18 5.62 4.15
C THR A 77 13.79 4.41 5.00
N HIS A 78 13.34 4.65 6.24
CA HIS A 78 12.85 3.59 7.11
C HIS A 78 11.63 2.85 6.53
N GLN A 79 10.66 3.58 5.97
CA GLN A 79 9.49 2.97 5.31
C GLN A 79 9.91 2.16 4.09
N GLN A 80 10.83 2.67 3.29
CA GLN A 80 11.36 1.97 2.11
C GLN A 80 12.03 0.65 2.50
N GLU A 81 12.88 0.65 3.52
CA GLU A 81 13.54 -0.56 4.04
C GLU A 81 12.52 -1.55 4.60
N GLN A 82 11.53 -1.09 5.36
CA GLN A 82 10.48 -1.94 5.90
C GLN A 82 9.64 -2.57 4.77
N ILE A 83 9.26 -1.78 3.76
CA ILE A 83 8.55 -2.26 2.58
C ILE A 83 9.37 -3.31 1.85
N ARG A 84 10.67 -3.07 1.60
CA ARG A 84 11.56 -4.04 0.95
C ARG A 84 11.62 -5.36 1.73
N LYS A 85 11.84 -5.31 3.05
CA LYS A 85 11.84 -6.51 3.91
C LYS A 85 10.53 -7.29 3.83
N MET A 86 9.40 -6.59 3.87
CA MET A 86 8.07 -7.22 3.75
C MET A 86 7.85 -7.83 2.36
N LEU A 87 8.37 -7.20 1.32
CA LEU A 87 8.31 -7.73 -0.03
C LEU A 87 9.16 -9.01 -0.13
N GLU A 88 10.40 -8.97 0.33
CA GLU A 88 11.36 -10.07 0.22
C GLU A 88 11.01 -11.30 1.07
N SER A 89 10.35 -11.09 2.23
CA SER A 89 10.02 -12.18 3.17
C SER A 89 8.70 -12.90 2.84
N ALA A 90 7.87 -12.33 1.96
CA ALA A 90 6.49 -12.77 1.75
C ALA A 90 6.32 -14.03 0.90
#